data_AF-A0AAE1NQG3-F1
#
_entry.id   AF-A0AAE1NQG3-F1
#
_cell.length_a   1.000
_cell.length_b   1.000
_cell.length_c   1.000
_cell.angle_alpha   90.00
_cell.angle_beta   90.00
_cell.angle_gamma   90.00
#
_symmetry.space_group_name_H-M   'P 1'
#
loop_
_entity.id
_entity.type
_entity.pdbx_description
1 polymer ?
#
loop_
_entity_poly.entity_id
_entity_poly.type
_entity_poly.pdbx_seq_one_letter_code
_entity_poly.pdbx_strand_id
1 'polypeptide(L)'
;MRKKQVLLLKVGVVVWICILCVLFIHKPTTPSSSQKSQDLSNQLDKLEDELNGQSEFYNGLLDKLRIIQQHEESNNGDADGSLHQEGPVLPVLLIACNRESAVRRSLDLLLKYRPSQERFPIIVSQDCGHRPTREAIESYGDKVTLIQQPDLSEIEVPLKEKKFKGYFLISRHYKWALNQIFQKFNYEVVIIVEDDLDVAPDFFEYFLATYPILRADPTLWCVSAWNDNGKPELVDVKNGTNLLYRTDFFPGLGWMMTKDLWKELGPKWPRSYWDDWVRAPEQRADRACIRPEVSRTRTFGKKGVSNGLFYEKHLKQIHLSNIYTPFTKLNLTYLIKDQYDLAFQRSVQASQVVSIGDVKAGRLNKSISYRLIYHTKDNFKKITKSLGLMDDFRAGVPRTGYKGVITFFHRGLRLHLSPGNNWNGYNPSWS
;
A
#
# COMPACT_ATOMS: atom_id res chain seq x y z
N MET A 1 -84.56 0.37 21.16
CA MET A 1 -83.31 0.07 20.41
C MET A 1 -83.07 0.93 19.16
N ARG A 2 -84.09 1.43 18.43
CA ARG A 2 -83.91 2.18 17.16
C ARG A 2 -83.24 3.56 17.24
N LYS A 3 -83.34 4.32 18.35
CA LYS A 3 -82.75 5.69 18.45
C LYS A 3 -81.22 5.71 18.66
N LYS A 4 -80.64 4.71 19.34
CA LYS A 4 -79.19 4.62 19.57
C LYS A 4 -78.41 4.22 18.31
N GLN A 5 -79.00 3.37 17.46
CA GLN A 5 -78.38 2.96 16.18
C GLN A 5 -78.31 4.10 15.16
N VAL A 6 -79.34 4.97 15.10
CA VAL A 6 -79.33 6.14 14.22
C VAL A 6 -78.29 7.19 14.67
N LEU A 7 -78.09 7.34 15.98
CA LEU A 7 -77.06 8.24 16.53
C LEU A 7 -75.65 7.73 16.21
N LEU A 8 -75.39 6.43 16.38
CA LEU A 8 -74.12 5.80 16.01
C LEU A 8 -73.82 5.92 14.51
N LEU A 9 -74.84 5.77 13.65
CA LEU A 9 -74.68 5.95 12.21
C LEU A 9 -74.32 7.40 11.84
N LYS A 10 -74.98 8.38 12.46
CA LYS A 10 -74.71 9.81 12.24
C LYS A 10 -73.31 10.20 12.72
N VAL A 11 -72.87 9.70 13.89
CA VAL A 11 -71.51 9.92 14.40
C VAL A 11 -70.48 9.27 13.49
N GLY A 12 -70.74 8.05 12.99
CA GLY A 12 -69.86 7.37 12.04
C GLY A 12 -69.68 8.15 10.73
N VAL A 13 -70.76 8.73 10.19
CA VAL A 13 -70.69 9.55 8.96
C VAL A 13 -69.91 10.84 9.19
N VAL A 14 -70.09 11.51 10.33
CA VAL A 14 -69.34 12.74 10.66
C VAL A 14 -67.85 12.44 10.86
N VAL A 15 -67.51 11.36 11.57
CA VAL A 15 -66.11 10.94 11.73
C VAL A 15 -65.49 10.58 10.37
N TRP A 16 -66.27 9.95 9.47
CA TRP A 16 -65.77 9.60 8.15
C TRP A 16 -65.54 10.82 7.25
N ILE A 17 -66.43 11.82 7.31
CA ILE A 17 -66.24 13.10 6.63
C ILE A 17 -65.02 13.85 7.19
N CYS A 18 -64.81 13.85 8.52
CA CYS A 18 -63.63 14.47 9.13
C CYS A 18 -62.32 13.77 8.70
N ILE A 19 -62.29 12.44 8.62
CA ILE A 19 -61.12 11.70 8.15
C ILE A 19 -60.84 12.01 6.68
N LEU A 20 -61.88 12.07 5.84
CA LEU A 20 -61.73 12.47 4.43
C LEU A 20 -61.23 13.92 4.31
N CYS A 21 -61.73 14.86 5.12
CA CYS A 21 -61.22 16.23 5.16
C CYS A 21 -59.75 16.28 5.59
N VAL A 22 -59.35 15.52 6.61
CA VAL A 22 -57.94 15.47 7.05
C VAL A 22 -57.02 14.86 5.98
N LEU A 23 -57.48 13.82 5.26
CA LEU A 23 -56.74 13.22 4.15
C LEU A 23 -56.64 14.15 2.93
N PHE A 24 -57.64 14.99 2.68
CA PHE A 24 -57.59 16.00 1.62
C PHE A 24 -56.76 17.24 2.00
N ILE A 25 -56.67 17.59 3.28
CA ILE A 25 -55.85 18.70 3.80
C ILE A 25 -54.37 18.29 3.92
N HIS A 26 -54.08 17.02 4.23
CA HIS A 26 -52.72 16.46 4.27
C HIS A 26 -52.40 15.69 2.99
N LYS A 27 -52.31 16.41 1.85
CA LYS A 27 -51.51 15.90 0.73
C LYS A 27 -50.03 16.08 1.08
N PRO A 28 -49.18 15.04 1.03
CA PRO A 28 -47.74 15.26 0.97
C PRO A 28 -47.47 16.11 -0.28
N THR A 29 -46.78 17.23 -0.11
CA THR A 29 -46.32 18.09 -1.20
C THR A 29 -45.44 17.25 -2.11
N THR A 30 -46.03 16.76 -3.19
CA THR A 30 -45.28 16.20 -4.31
C THR A 30 -44.53 17.37 -4.94
N PRO A 31 -43.20 17.28 -5.15
CA PRO A 31 -42.47 18.35 -5.82
C PRO A 31 -43.15 18.64 -7.15
N SER A 32 -43.43 19.91 -7.43
CA SER A 32 -44.02 20.29 -8.71
C SER A 32 -43.14 19.76 -9.85
N SER A 33 -43.73 19.43 -11.01
CA SER A 33 -42.95 18.96 -12.17
C SER A 33 -41.81 19.92 -12.53
N SER A 34 -41.96 21.22 -12.25
CA SER A 34 -40.90 22.22 -12.42
C SER A 34 -39.70 22.01 -11.50
N GLN A 35 -39.91 21.67 -10.22
CA GLN A 35 -38.82 21.41 -9.26
C GLN A 35 -38.05 20.12 -9.59
N LYS A 36 -38.74 19.06 -10.02
CA LYS A 36 -38.07 17.84 -10.50
C LYS A 36 -37.28 18.09 -11.80
N SER A 37 -37.82 18.88 -12.71
CA SER A 37 -37.14 19.24 -13.95
C SER A 37 -35.89 20.09 -13.68
N GLN A 38 -35.95 20.98 -12.68
CA GLN A 38 -34.84 21.86 -12.32
C GLN A 38 -33.74 21.11 -11.56
N ASP A 39 -34.10 20.17 -10.68
CA ASP A 39 -33.15 19.29 -10.00
C ASP A 39 -32.46 18.34 -10.99
N LEU A 40 -33.20 17.81 -11.98
CA LEU A 40 -32.63 16.99 -13.04
C LEU A 40 -31.70 17.79 -13.98
N SER A 41 -32.06 19.03 -14.32
CA SER A 41 -31.19 19.92 -15.10
C SER A 41 -29.88 20.20 -14.36
N ASN A 42 -29.95 20.55 -13.07
CA ASN A 42 -28.76 20.82 -12.27
C ASN A 42 -27.85 19.58 -12.14
N GLN A 43 -28.43 18.38 -12.10
CA GLN A 43 -27.65 17.13 -12.10
C GLN A 43 -26.99 16.85 -13.45
N LEU A 44 -27.67 17.17 -14.57
CA LEU A 44 -27.12 17.04 -15.92
C LEU A 44 -25.99 18.04 -16.16
N ASP A 45 -26.17 19.30 -15.76
CA ASP A 45 -25.15 20.35 -15.88
C ASP A 45 -23.89 19.96 -15.09
N LYS A 46 -24.06 19.43 -13.87
CA LYS A 46 -22.94 18.94 -13.05
C LYS A 46 -22.23 17.73 -13.68
N LEU A 47 -22.97 16.83 -14.33
CA LEU A 47 -22.39 15.70 -15.05
C LEU A 47 -21.63 16.16 -16.29
N GLU A 48 -22.15 17.16 -17.00
CA GLU A 48 -21.52 17.75 -18.17
C GLU A 48 -20.22 18.47 -17.80
N ASP A 49 -20.21 19.21 -16.69
CA ASP A 49 -18.99 19.82 -16.13
C ASP A 49 -17.94 18.77 -15.71
N GLU A 50 -18.36 17.67 -15.07
CA GLU A 50 -17.46 16.56 -14.72
C GLU A 50 -16.90 15.85 -15.96
N LEU A 51 -17.74 15.66 -16.99
CA LEU A 51 -17.34 15.04 -18.26
C LEU A 51 -16.38 15.95 -19.04
N ASN A 52 -16.62 17.26 -19.05
CA ASN A 52 -15.74 18.25 -19.66
C ASN A 52 -14.39 18.32 -18.94
N GLY A 53 -14.38 18.31 -17.60
CA GLY A 53 -13.14 18.27 -16.82
C GLY A 53 -12.33 16.97 -17.06
N GLN A 54 -13.01 15.82 -17.18
CA GLN A 54 -12.34 14.58 -17.59
C GLN A 54 -11.81 14.66 -19.03
N SER A 55 -12.56 15.24 -19.96
CA SER A 55 -12.15 15.41 -21.35
C SER A 55 -10.92 16.31 -21.47
N GLU A 56 -10.87 17.42 -20.74
CA GLU A 56 -9.69 18.30 -20.67
C GLU A 56 -8.46 17.57 -20.10
N PHE A 57 -8.65 16.76 -19.06
CA PHE A 57 -7.60 15.92 -18.51
C PHE A 57 -7.09 14.88 -19.53
N TYR A 58 -7.98 14.19 -20.23
CA TYR A 58 -7.63 13.22 -21.27
C TYR A 58 -6.94 13.89 -22.46
N ASN A 59 -7.40 15.05 -22.90
CA ASN A 59 -6.76 15.82 -23.97
C ASN A 59 -5.36 16.28 -23.56
N GLY A 60 -5.18 16.77 -22.32
CA GLY A 60 -3.86 17.12 -21.79
C GLY A 60 -2.91 15.92 -21.67
N LEU A 61 -3.43 14.70 -21.45
CA LEU A 61 -2.64 13.47 -21.47
C LEU A 61 -2.28 13.07 -22.91
N LEU A 62 -3.23 13.16 -23.84
CA LEU A 62 -3.03 12.84 -25.25
C LEU A 62 -2.02 13.79 -25.92
N ASP A 63 -2.04 15.07 -25.58
CA ASP A 63 -1.06 16.03 -26.11
C ASP A 63 0.35 15.74 -25.57
N LYS A 64 0.48 15.35 -24.30
CA LYS A 64 1.76 14.88 -23.75
C LYS A 64 2.25 13.61 -24.45
N LEU A 65 1.36 12.66 -24.74
CA LEU A 65 1.69 11.44 -25.46
C LEU A 65 2.07 11.71 -26.93
N ARG A 66 1.42 12.67 -27.59
CA ARG A 66 1.78 13.12 -28.95
C ARG A 66 3.15 13.78 -28.99
N ILE A 67 3.48 14.62 -28.00
CA ILE A 67 4.81 15.21 -27.87
C ILE A 67 5.88 14.13 -27.72
N ILE A 68 5.61 13.08 -26.93
CA ILE A 68 6.51 11.93 -26.77
C ILE A 68 6.66 11.15 -28.10
N GLN A 69 5.56 10.88 -28.80
CA GLN A 69 5.61 10.18 -30.10
C GLN A 69 6.33 10.99 -31.19
N GLN A 70 6.14 12.30 -31.24
CA GLN A 70 6.85 13.17 -32.19
C GLN A 70 8.36 13.22 -31.90
N HIS A 71 8.76 13.16 -30.62
CA HIS A 71 10.16 13.02 -30.23
C HIS A 71 10.76 11.66 -30.65
N GLU A 72 9.98 10.57 -30.54
CA GLU A 72 10.39 9.23 -30.98
C GLU A 72 10.53 9.13 -32.52
N GLU A 73 9.65 9.78 -33.28
CA GLU A 73 9.72 9.80 -34.75
C GLU A 73 10.88 10.66 -35.28
N SER A 74 11.26 11.74 -34.59
CA SER A 74 12.43 12.55 -34.96
C SER A 74 13.79 11.88 -34.67
N ASN A 75 13.83 10.92 -33.75
CA ASN A 75 15.04 10.22 -33.33
C ASN A 75 15.40 8.99 -34.20
N ASN A 76 14.55 8.61 -35.16
CA ASN A 76 14.82 7.47 -36.06
C ASN A 76 15.66 7.84 -37.31
N GLY A 77 16.21 9.06 -37.38
CA GLY A 77 16.97 9.56 -38.53
C GLY A 77 18.47 9.31 -38.50
N ASP A 78 19.14 9.32 -37.34
CA ASP A 78 20.59 9.16 -37.21
C ASP A 78 20.96 8.81 -35.77
N ALA A 79 21.52 7.62 -35.50
CA ALA A 79 22.09 7.33 -34.17
C ALA A 79 23.17 6.23 -34.21
N ASP A 80 24.38 6.62 -34.56
CA ASP A 80 25.61 6.02 -34.06
C ASP A 80 25.84 6.52 -32.61
N GLY A 81 25.99 5.58 -31.66
CA GLY A 81 26.84 5.76 -30.48
C GLY A 81 26.56 6.85 -29.42
N SER A 82 25.34 7.02 -28.89
CA SER A 82 25.13 7.38 -27.46
C SER A 82 23.65 7.24 -27.03
N LEU A 83 23.32 6.17 -26.31
CA LEU A 83 22.05 6.06 -25.58
C LEU A 83 22.04 7.08 -24.44
N HIS A 84 21.58 8.30 -24.71
CA HIS A 84 21.28 9.28 -23.68
C HIS A 84 20.16 8.76 -22.77
N GLN A 85 20.55 8.39 -21.55
CA GLN A 85 19.97 8.68 -20.23
C GLN A 85 18.54 9.28 -20.11
N GLU A 86 17.52 8.79 -20.80
CA GLU A 86 16.14 9.23 -20.52
C GLU A 86 15.49 8.38 -19.40
N GLY A 87 15.07 9.04 -18.33
CA GLY A 87 14.30 8.44 -17.22
C GLY A 87 14.61 9.02 -15.84
N PRO A 88 13.73 8.81 -14.85
CA PRO A 88 13.93 9.34 -13.50
C PRO A 88 15.12 8.68 -12.79
N VAL A 89 15.83 9.46 -11.98
CA VAL A 89 16.86 8.96 -11.06
C VAL A 89 16.20 8.52 -9.76
N LEU A 90 16.32 7.23 -9.43
CA LEU A 90 15.75 6.58 -8.25
C LEU A 90 16.90 6.08 -7.35
N PRO A 91 17.45 6.93 -6.46
CA PRO A 91 18.54 6.52 -5.58
C PRO A 91 18.12 5.38 -4.65
N VAL A 92 19.04 4.46 -4.37
CA VAL A 92 18.88 3.43 -3.34
C VAL A 92 19.62 3.86 -2.09
N LEU A 93 18.91 4.07 -1.00
CA LEU A 93 19.47 4.27 0.33
C LEU A 93 19.54 2.93 1.06
N LEU A 94 20.76 2.42 1.26
CA LEU A 94 21.01 1.24 2.10
C LEU A 94 21.34 1.68 3.53
N ILE A 95 20.50 1.28 4.49
CA ILE A 95 20.69 1.52 5.93
C ILE A 95 21.55 0.40 6.51
N ALA A 96 22.75 0.74 7.00
CA ALA A 96 23.71 -0.21 7.56
C ALA A 96 24.22 0.24 8.94
N CYS A 97 24.78 -0.69 9.72
CA CYS A 97 25.36 -0.42 11.04
C CYS A 97 26.64 -1.24 11.26
N ASN A 98 26.51 -2.46 11.79
CA ASN A 98 27.63 -3.25 12.29
C ASN A 98 27.64 -4.72 11.82
N ARG A 99 26.98 -5.01 10.69
CA ARG A 99 26.88 -6.37 10.12
C ARG A 99 27.65 -6.46 8.80
N GLU A 100 28.96 -6.63 8.89
CA GLU A 100 29.88 -6.68 7.73
C GLU A 100 29.45 -7.68 6.65
N SER A 101 29.22 -8.94 7.00
CA SER A 101 28.81 -9.96 6.02
C SER A 101 27.42 -9.73 5.46
N ALA A 102 26.51 -9.12 6.23
CA ALA A 102 25.16 -8.81 5.79
C ALA A 102 25.17 -7.69 4.74
N VAL A 103 25.88 -6.59 5.02
CA VAL A 103 25.96 -5.46 4.08
C VAL A 103 26.60 -5.88 2.75
N ARG A 104 27.63 -6.75 2.78
CA ARG A 104 28.23 -7.29 1.55
C ARG A 104 27.21 -8.05 0.70
N ARG A 105 26.48 -8.98 1.32
CA ARG A 105 25.46 -9.76 0.64
C ARG A 105 24.38 -8.87 0.01
N SER A 106 23.87 -7.88 0.74
CA SER A 106 22.86 -6.96 0.21
C SER A 106 23.42 -6.10 -0.93
N LEU A 107 24.64 -5.57 -0.79
CA LEU A 107 25.30 -4.78 -1.85
C LEU A 107 25.59 -5.61 -3.10
N ASP A 108 26.09 -6.84 -2.96
CA ASP A 108 26.38 -7.73 -4.07
C ASP A 108 25.12 -7.98 -4.91
N LEU A 109 23.97 -8.21 -4.28
CA LEU A 109 22.69 -8.40 -4.96
C LEU A 109 22.16 -7.12 -5.61
N LEU A 110 22.24 -5.98 -4.90
CA LEU A 110 21.86 -4.69 -5.46
C LEU A 110 22.69 -4.37 -6.70
N LEU A 111 24.02 -4.53 -6.64
CA LEU A 111 24.91 -4.29 -7.76
C LEU A 111 24.71 -5.29 -8.90
N LYS A 112 24.46 -6.56 -8.59
CA LYS A 112 24.20 -7.60 -9.59
C LYS A 112 23.00 -7.29 -10.47
N TYR A 113 21.92 -6.77 -9.89
CA TYR A 113 20.67 -6.49 -10.62
C TYR A 113 20.49 -5.03 -11.02
N ARG A 114 21.43 -4.13 -10.65
CA ARG A 114 21.35 -2.71 -10.97
C ARG A 114 21.51 -2.50 -12.49
N PRO A 115 20.52 -1.91 -13.17
CA PRO A 115 20.59 -1.72 -14.62
C PRO A 115 21.45 -0.52 -15.05
N SER A 116 21.59 0.51 -14.21
CA SER A 116 22.42 1.70 -14.46
C SER A 116 22.83 2.32 -13.14
N GLN A 117 24.10 2.73 -13.04
CA GLN A 117 24.63 3.43 -11.87
C GLN A 117 24.11 4.86 -11.75
N GLU A 118 23.88 5.51 -12.89
CA GLU A 118 23.43 6.89 -13.02
C GLU A 118 21.95 7.03 -12.65
N ARG A 119 21.11 6.07 -13.07
CA ARG A 119 19.68 6.08 -12.72
C ARG A 119 19.40 5.51 -11.34
N PHE A 120 20.24 4.63 -10.83
CA PHE A 120 20.08 4.00 -9.51
C PHE A 120 21.37 4.13 -8.68
N PRO A 121 21.78 5.36 -8.32
CA PRO A 121 22.93 5.55 -7.47
C PRO A 121 22.66 4.90 -6.11
N ILE A 122 23.64 4.16 -5.58
CA ILE A 122 23.53 3.47 -4.29
C ILE A 122 24.26 4.31 -3.24
N ILE A 123 23.53 4.82 -2.27
CA ILE A 123 24.05 5.53 -1.11
C ILE A 123 23.94 4.60 0.10
N VAL A 124 25.06 4.26 0.72
CA VAL A 124 25.10 3.48 1.95
C VAL A 124 25.24 4.42 3.12
N SER A 125 24.22 4.46 3.98
CA SER A 125 24.26 5.21 5.23
C SER A 125 24.63 4.28 6.37
N GLN A 126 25.83 4.47 6.92
CA GLN A 126 26.34 3.65 8.01
C GLN A 126 26.24 4.36 9.36
N ASP A 127 25.60 3.72 10.35
CA ASP A 127 25.64 4.10 11.77
C ASP A 127 26.69 3.25 12.55
N CYS A 128 26.70 3.39 13.87
CA CYS A 128 27.40 2.52 14.83
C CYS A 128 28.92 2.59 14.83
N GLY A 129 29.55 3.30 13.87
CA GLY A 129 31.01 3.46 13.81
C GLY A 129 31.77 2.14 13.65
N HIS A 130 31.13 1.08 13.16
CA HIS A 130 31.74 -0.25 13.09
C HIS A 130 32.74 -0.34 11.94
N ARG A 131 34.04 -0.30 12.28
CA ARG A 131 35.14 -0.25 11.32
C ARG A 131 35.14 -1.39 10.28
N PRO A 132 34.95 -2.67 10.63
CA PRO A 132 34.91 -3.75 9.63
C PRO A 132 33.78 -3.59 8.61
N THR A 133 32.61 -3.12 9.04
CA THR A 133 31.49 -2.83 8.12
C THR A 133 31.81 -1.63 7.23
N ARG A 134 32.49 -0.61 7.75
CA ARG A 134 32.94 0.54 6.96
C ARG A 134 33.90 0.13 5.86
N GLU A 135 34.96 -0.59 6.22
CA GLU A 135 35.99 -1.08 5.29
C GLU A 135 35.37 -2.00 4.22
N ALA A 136 34.36 -2.79 4.59
CA ALA A 136 33.61 -3.59 3.63
C ALA A 136 32.83 -2.76 2.62
N ILE A 137 32.19 -1.67 3.04
CA ILE A 137 31.48 -0.76 2.13
C ILE A 137 32.48 -0.01 1.24
N GLU A 138 33.56 0.51 1.81
CA GLU A 138 34.62 1.23 1.09
C GLU A 138 35.27 0.35 0.01
N SER A 139 35.35 -0.97 0.22
CA SER A 139 35.90 -1.91 -0.78
C SER A 139 35.12 -1.98 -2.10
N TYR A 140 33.88 -1.46 -2.16
CA TYR A 140 33.10 -1.37 -3.40
C TYR A 140 33.50 -0.17 -4.28
N GLY A 141 34.33 0.76 -3.76
CA GLY A 141 34.84 1.90 -4.52
C GLY A 141 33.74 2.83 -5.02
N ASP A 142 33.87 3.27 -6.27
CA ASP A 142 32.97 4.20 -6.96
C ASP A 142 31.56 3.62 -7.26
N LYS A 143 31.35 2.33 -7.03
CA LYS A 143 30.04 1.68 -7.25
C LYS A 143 28.98 2.15 -6.26
N VAL A 144 29.40 2.65 -5.09
CA VAL A 144 28.54 3.11 -4.00
C VAL A 144 29.07 4.41 -3.40
N THR A 145 28.18 5.20 -2.77
CA THR A 145 28.56 6.35 -1.97
C THR A 145 28.35 6.05 -0.49
N LEU A 146 29.42 6.06 0.31
CA LEU A 146 29.31 5.91 1.76
C LEU A 146 29.06 7.27 2.44
N ILE A 147 28.06 7.33 3.30
CA ILE A 147 27.84 8.44 4.25
C ILE A 147 27.77 7.86 5.67
N GLN A 148 28.32 8.58 6.64
CA GLN A 148 28.40 8.12 8.02
C GLN A 148 27.58 8.99 8.95
N GLN A 149 26.71 8.36 9.74
CA GLN A 149 25.94 9.04 10.76
C GLN A 149 26.95 9.67 11.76
N PRO A 150 26.87 11.00 12.01
CA PRO A 150 27.90 11.71 12.77
C PRO A 150 27.72 11.66 14.29
N ASP A 151 26.47 11.52 14.76
CA ASP A 151 26.11 11.46 16.17
C ASP A 151 26.02 10.02 16.69
N LEU A 152 27.16 9.50 17.14
CA LEU A 152 27.28 8.18 17.79
C LEU A 152 27.09 8.26 19.32
N SER A 153 26.64 9.40 19.85
CA SER A 153 26.46 9.57 21.28
C SER A 153 25.37 8.66 21.84
N GLU A 154 25.46 8.42 23.15
CA GLU A 154 24.42 7.76 23.93
C GLU A 154 23.10 8.52 23.80
N ILE A 155 22.02 7.80 23.45
CA ILE A 155 20.69 8.39 23.37
C ILE A 155 19.97 8.24 24.71
N GLU A 156 19.36 9.33 25.19
CA GLU A 156 18.53 9.29 26.39
C GLU A 156 17.24 8.49 26.10
N VAL A 157 16.98 7.49 26.92
CA VAL A 157 15.83 6.60 26.82
C VAL A 157 15.11 6.54 28.17
N PRO A 158 13.76 6.61 28.19
CA PRO A 158 12.99 6.43 29.42
C PRO A 158 13.38 5.16 30.17
N LEU A 159 13.37 5.19 31.51
CA LEU A 159 13.80 4.06 32.35
C LEU A 159 13.10 2.74 31.98
N LYS A 160 11.80 2.80 31.66
CA LYS A 160 10.97 1.64 31.28
C LYS A 160 11.34 1.05 29.91
N GLU A 161 12.05 1.80 29.08
CA GLU A 161 12.39 1.45 27.70
C GLU A 161 13.89 1.22 27.47
N LYS A 162 14.72 1.20 28.52
CA LYS A 162 16.17 0.99 28.40
C LYS A 162 16.56 -0.21 27.54
N LYS A 163 15.78 -1.30 27.59
CA LYS A 163 15.99 -2.53 26.78
C LYS A 163 15.76 -2.31 25.28
N PHE A 164 15.08 -1.23 24.89
CA PHE A 164 14.68 -0.89 23.53
C PHE A 164 15.51 0.26 22.93
N LYS A 165 16.64 0.61 23.56
CA LYS A 165 17.56 1.66 23.09
C LYS A 165 17.92 1.55 21.61
N GLY A 166 18.06 0.34 21.08
CA GLY A 166 18.32 0.12 19.65
C GLY A 166 17.28 0.77 18.73
N TYR A 167 15.99 0.76 19.10
CA TYR A 167 14.93 1.40 18.29
C TYR A 167 15.03 2.93 18.26
N PHE A 168 15.59 3.53 19.30
CA PHE A 168 15.86 4.97 19.33
C PHE A 168 17.04 5.32 18.40
N LEU A 169 18.09 4.51 18.41
CA LEU A 169 19.24 4.67 17.51
C LEU A 169 18.81 4.50 16.04
N ILE A 170 18.02 3.47 15.73
CA ILE A 170 17.44 3.26 14.39
C ILE A 170 16.67 4.49 13.95
N SER A 171 15.77 5.02 14.79
CA SER A 171 14.96 6.19 14.42
C SER A 171 15.83 7.43 14.16
N ARG A 172 16.86 7.67 14.98
CA ARG A 172 17.84 8.74 14.78
C ARG A 172 18.58 8.58 13.46
N HIS A 173 19.02 7.36 13.14
CA HIS A 173 19.76 7.06 11.92
C HIS A 173 18.90 7.27 10.67
N TYR A 174 17.69 6.71 10.63
CA TYR A 174 16.74 6.92 9.53
C TYR A 174 16.48 8.42 9.28
N LYS A 175 16.25 9.20 10.34
CA LYS A 175 16.04 10.65 10.22
C LYS A 175 17.22 11.35 9.57
N TRP A 176 18.43 11.06 10.05
CA TRP A 176 19.64 11.68 9.51
C TRP A 176 19.87 11.27 8.05
N ALA A 177 19.76 9.98 7.74
CA ALA A 177 19.97 9.45 6.40
C ALA A 177 18.98 10.03 5.39
N LEU A 178 17.69 10.12 5.73
CA LEU A 178 16.66 10.72 4.88
C LEU A 178 16.86 12.22 4.71
N ASN A 179 17.31 12.94 5.73
CA ASN A 179 17.73 14.33 5.57
C ASN A 179 18.91 14.46 4.60
N GLN A 180 19.91 13.57 4.63
CA GLN A 180 20.98 13.60 3.65
C GLN A 180 20.43 13.43 2.23
N ILE A 181 19.59 12.41 2.00
CA ILE A 181 19.00 12.14 0.69
C ILE A 181 18.19 13.33 0.15
N PHE A 182 17.29 13.88 0.96
CA PHE A 182 16.32 14.86 0.48
C PHE A 182 16.80 16.31 0.57
N GLN A 183 17.70 16.64 1.50
CA GLN A 183 18.19 18.01 1.70
C GLN A 183 19.60 18.25 1.13
N LYS A 184 20.50 17.26 1.25
CA LYS A 184 21.89 17.41 0.77
C LYS A 184 22.06 16.91 -0.66
N PHE A 185 21.66 15.67 -0.94
CA PHE A 185 21.67 15.13 -2.29
C PHE A 185 20.52 15.66 -3.16
N ASN A 186 19.48 16.22 -2.52
CA ASN A 186 18.36 16.88 -3.18
C ASN A 186 17.58 15.98 -4.15
N TYR A 187 17.53 14.66 -3.91
CA TYR A 187 16.72 13.75 -4.71
C TYR A 187 15.22 13.98 -4.45
N GLU A 188 14.37 13.64 -5.43
CA GLU A 188 12.90 13.79 -5.33
C GLU A 188 12.20 12.53 -4.81
N VAL A 189 12.90 11.40 -4.78
CA VAL A 189 12.41 10.08 -4.39
C VAL A 189 13.60 9.24 -3.91
N VAL A 190 13.33 8.20 -3.13
CA VAL A 190 14.35 7.23 -2.70
C VAL A 190 13.75 5.86 -2.49
N ILE A 191 14.50 4.81 -2.84
CA ILE A 191 14.24 3.42 -2.51
C ILE A 191 15.08 3.08 -1.28
N ILE A 192 14.45 2.63 -0.20
CA ILE A 192 15.09 2.38 1.10
C ILE A 192 15.18 0.87 1.33
N VAL A 193 16.39 0.41 1.63
CA VAL A 193 16.73 -1.00 1.84
C VAL A 193 17.53 -1.10 3.15
N GLU A 194 17.29 -2.14 3.95
CA GLU A 194 18.14 -2.45 5.12
C GLU A 194 19.24 -3.45 4.74
N ASP A 195 20.36 -3.42 5.46
CA ASP A 195 21.55 -4.27 5.22
C ASP A 195 21.33 -5.79 5.42
N ASP A 196 20.11 -6.24 5.69
CA ASP A 196 19.75 -7.65 5.78
C ASP A 196 18.71 -8.14 4.76
N LEU A 197 18.53 -7.39 3.66
CA LEU A 197 17.61 -7.75 2.59
C LEU A 197 18.33 -8.31 1.36
N ASP A 198 17.87 -9.47 0.87
CA ASP A 198 18.07 -9.91 -0.50
C ASP A 198 17.07 -9.18 -1.41
N VAL A 199 17.49 -8.82 -2.63
CA VAL A 199 16.62 -8.24 -3.67
C VAL A 199 16.40 -9.22 -4.83
N ALA A 200 15.23 -9.16 -5.47
CA ALA A 200 14.85 -9.97 -6.62
C ALA A 200 15.47 -9.45 -7.94
N PRO A 201 15.55 -10.28 -9.00
CA PRO A 201 16.08 -9.87 -10.29
C PRO A 201 15.35 -8.68 -10.94
N ASP A 202 14.06 -8.51 -10.67
CA ASP A 202 13.22 -7.43 -11.18
C ASP A 202 13.00 -6.29 -10.15
N PHE A 203 13.81 -6.20 -9.10
CA PHE A 203 13.66 -5.19 -8.03
C PHE A 203 13.67 -3.75 -8.58
N PHE A 204 14.64 -3.40 -9.41
CA PHE A 204 14.75 -2.06 -10.00
C PHE A 204 13.66 -1.81 -11.04
N GLU A 205 13.32 -2.83 -11.83
CA GLU A 205 12.24 -2.79 -12.83
C GLU A 205 10.88 -2.52 -12.17
N TYR A 206 10.61 -3.15 -11.03
CA TYR A 206 9.41 -2.94 -10.22
C TYR A 206 9.26 -1.49 -9.72
N PHE A 207 10.32 -0.93 -9.12
CA PHE A 207 10.27 0.46 -8.62
C PHE A 207 10.20 1.48 -9.75
N LEU A 208 10.90 1.24 -10.85
CA LEU A 208 10.84 2.09 -12.02
C LEU A 208 9.42 2.19 -12.59
N ALA A 209 8.75 1.05 -12.76
CA ALA A 209 7.40 1.00 -13.32
C ALA A 209 6.32 1.58 -12.39
N THR A 210 6.50 1.45 -11.07
CA THR A 210 5.54 1.93 -10.08
C THR A 210 5.75 3.39 -9.65
N TYR A 211 6.92 3.97 -9.92
CA TYR A 211 7.22 5.36 -9.60
C TYR A 211 6.25 6.37 -10.24
N PRO A 212 5.90 6.28 -11.55
CA PRO A 212 4.90 7.16 -12.14
C PRO A 212 3.54 7.09 -11.45
N ILE A 213 3.12 5.89 -11.02
CA ILE A 213 1.85 5.70 -10.29
C ILE A 213 1.91 6.38 -8.91
N LEU A 214 3.02 6.19 -8.17
CA LEU A 214 3.23 6.86 -6.88
C LEU A 214 3.23 8.39 -7.00
N ARG A 215 3.75 8.94 -8.11
CA ARG A 215 3.76 10.39 -8.35
C ARG A 215 2.40 10.93 -8.77
N ALA A 216 1.62 10.17 -9.52
CA ALA A 216 0.34 10.60 -10.07
C ALA A 216 -0.82 10.49 -9.06
N ASP A 217 -0.80 9.50 -8.16
CA ASP A 217 -1.89 9.25 -7.23
C ASP A 217 -1.55 9.73 -5.80
N PRO A 218 -2.09 10.87 -5.32
CA PRO A 218 -1.79 11.41 -3.99
C PRO A 218 -2.35 10.56 -2.84
N THR A 219 -3.19 9.58 -3.16
CA THR A 219 -3.70 8.60 -2.18
C THR A 219 -2.74 7.45 -1.96
N LEU A 220 -1.62 7.41 -2.69
CA LEU A 220 -0.46 6.58 -2.41
C LEU A 220 0.60 7.40 -1.68
N TRP A 221 1.31 6.75 -0.76
CA TRP A 221 2.46 7.35 -0.07
C TRP A 221 3.72 6.50 -0.12
N CYS A 222 3.59 5.23 -0.49
CA CYS A 222 4.77 4.38 -0.72
C CYS A 222 4.54 3.27 -1.75
N VAL A 223 5.64 2.69 -2.21
CA VAL A 223 5.66 1.38 -2.88
C VAL A 223 6.54 0.48 -2.04
N SER A 224 6.09 -0.70 -1.67
CA SER A 224 6.89 -1.70 -0.95
C SER A 224 7.13 -2.92 -1.82
N ALA A 225 8.33 -3.50 -1.72
CA ALA A 225 8.71 -4.76 -2.31
C ALA A 225 8.23 -5.97 -1.48
N TRP A 226 7.60 -5.75 -0.34
CA TRP A 226 7.27 -6.79 0.63
C TRP A 226 5.78 -7.15 0.65
N ASN A 227 5.50 -8.45 0.67
CA ASN A 227 4.21 -9.01 1.03
C ASN A 227 4.31 -9.68 2.41
N ASP A 228 3.65 -9.12 3.44
CA ASP A 228 3.65 -9.68 4.80
C ASP A 228 3.09 -11.11 4.88
N ASN A 229 2.17 -11.47 3.97
CA ASN A 229 1.63 -12.82 3.82
C ASN A 229 2.27 -13.56 2.62
N GLY A 230 3.48 -13.17 2.22
CA GLY A 230 4.20 -13.64 1.03
C GLY A 230 4.80 -15.05 1.11
N LYS A 231 4.27 -15.96 1.92
CA LYS A 231 4.76 -17.34 2.00
C LYS A 231 4.36 -18.12 0.74
N PRO A 232 5.16 -19.09 0.25
CA PRO A 232 4.85 -19.82 -0.99
C PRO A 232 3.45 -20.44 -1.04
N GLU A 233 2.93 -20.90 0.11
CA GLU A 233 1.60 -21.48 0.23
C GLU A 233 0.45 -20.46 0.28
N LEU A 234 0.80 -19.17 0.43
CA LEU A 234 -0.11 -18.04 0.56
C LEU A 234 -0.14 -17.10 -0.65
N VAL A 235 0.68 -17.38 -1.67
CA VAL A 235 0.79 -16.55 -2.89
C VAL A 235 0.79 -17.42 -4.14
N ASP A 236 0.32 -16.87 -5.26
CA ASP A 236 0.43 -17.54 -6.56
C ASP A 236 1.85 -17.34 -7.13
N VAL A 237 2.82 -18.12 -6.64
CA VAL A 237 4.23 -18.06 -7.06
C VAL A 237 4.40 -18.28 -8.58
N LYS A 238 3.50 -19.06 -9.20
CA LYS A 238 3.65 -19.48 -10.60
C LYS A 238 3.10 -18.44 -11.58
N ASN A 239 1.89 -17.94 -11.32
CA ASN A 239 1.18 -17.08 -12.28
C ASN A 239 0.95 -15.67 -11.76
N GLY A 240 1.21 -15.40 -10.48
CA GLY A 240 0.91 -14.13 -9.84
C GLY A 240 2.06 -13.14 -9.77
N THR A 241 3.23 -13.41 -10.36
CA THR A 241 4.42 -12.56 -10.21
C THR A 241 4.21 -11.12 -10.68
N ASN A 242 3.35 -10.90 -11.68
CA ASN A 242 2.99 -9.59 -12.20
C ASN A 242 1.86 -8.88 -11.44
N LEU A 243 1.18 -9.55 -10.51
CA LEU A 243 0.04 -8.99 -9.77
C LEU A 243 0.52 -8.06 -8.65
N LEU A 244 -0.02 -6.84 -8.64
CA LEU A 244 0.22 -5.82 -7.63
C LEU A 244 -1.11 -5.42 -6.96
N TYR A 245 -1.01 -4.91 -5.74
CA TYR A 245 -2.16 -4.54 -4.93
C TYR A 245 -1.91 -3.23 -4.20
N ARG A 246 -3.00 -2.57 -3.80
CA ARG A 246 -2.96 -1.54 -2.76
C ARG A 246 -3.03 -2.21 -1.38
N THR A 247 -2.41 -1.59 -0.39
CA THR A 247 -2.45 -2.00 1.02
C THR A 247 -2.48 -0.78 1.92
N ASP A 248 -3.34 -0.79 2.93
CA ASP A 248 -3.39 0.24 3.98
C ASP A 248 -2.35 -0.07 5.07
N PHE A 249 -1.84 -1.29 5.13
CA PHE A 249 -0.73 -1.65 6.01
C PHE A 249 0.59 -1.23 5.39
N PHE A 250 1.38 -0.39 6.07
CA PHE A 250 2.73 -0.04 5.66
C PHE A 250 3.72 -1.20 5.92
N PRO A 251 4.26 -1.86 4.86
CA PRO A 251 5.08 -3.04 5.04
C PRO A 251 6.56 -2.70 5.31
N GLY A 252 7.08 -1.62 4.73
CA GLY A 252 8.52 -1.30 4.74
C GLY A 252 9.33 -2.29 3.88
N LEU A 253 10.44 -2.79 4.44
CA LEU A 253 11.26 -3.91 3.93
C LEU A 253 11.58 -3.85 2.42
N GLY A 254 12.26 -2.77 2.00
CA GLY A 254 12.46 -2.44 0.60
C GLY A 254 11.30 -1.59 0.10
N TRP A 255 11.37 -0.28 0.28
CA TRP A 255 10.23 0.60 -0.01
C TRP A 255 10.66 1.95 -0.57
N MET A 256 9.84 2.53 -1.42
CA MET A 256 10.07 3.80 -2.09
C MET A 256 9.18 4.90 -1.53
N MET A 257 9.77 6.07 -1.29
CA MET A 257 9.08 7.26 -0.80
C MET A 257 9.51 8.54 -1.52
N THR A 258 8.62 9.52 -1.57
CA THR A 258 8.87 10.83 -2.19
C THR A 258 9.41 11.85 -1.19
N LYS A 259 10.06 12.87 -1.72
CA LYS A 259 10.52 14.04 -0.95
C LYS A 259 9.38 14.78 -0.28
N ASP A 260 8.23 14.88 -0.93
CA ASP A 260 7.06 15.56 -0.37
C ASP A 260 6.51 14.84 0.87
N LEU A 261 6.52 13.49 0.87
CA LEU A 261 6.22 12.74 2.08
C LEU A 261 7.26 13.00 3.18
N TRP A 262 8.55 13.10 2.84
CA TRP A 262 9.57 13.42 3.84
C TRP A 262 9.41 14.83 4.43
N LYS A 263 9.02 15.82 3.63
CA LYS A 263 8.69 17.17 4.13
C LYS A 263 7.56 17.13 5.16
N GLU A 264 6.61 16.22 5.01
CA GLU A 264 5.53 16.00 5.98
C GLU A 264 6.01 15.27 7.24
N LEU A 265 6.73 14.15 7.09
CA LEU A 265 7.09 13.26 8.20
C LEU A 265 8.32 13.74 8.99
N GLY A 266 9.34 14.28 8.31
CA GLY A 266 10.63 14.67 8.89
C GLY A 266 10.54 15.64 10.07
N PRO A 267 9.71 16.69 10.02
CA PRO A 267 9.51 17.62 11.14
C PRO A 267 8.92 16.96 12.39
N LYS A 268 8.04 15.96 12.21
CA LYS A 268 7.34 15.24 13.28
C LYS A 268 7.93 13.85 13.57
N TRP A 269 9.13 13.55 13.04
CA TRP A 269 9.74 12.23 13.11
C TRP A 269 9.93 11.75 14.56
N PRO A 270 9.56 10.49 14.89
CA PRO A 270 9.49 10.00 16.25
C PRO A 270 10.87 9.71 16.84
N ARG A 271 10.95 9.63 18.17
CA ARG A 271 12.19 9.26 18.86
C ARG A 271 12.55 7.77 18.71
N SER A 272 11.59 6.90 18.46
CA SER A 272 11.74 5.44 18.36
C SER A 272 10.59 4.82 17.57
N TYR A 273 10.67 3.51 17.27
CA TYR A 273 9.62 2.71 16.61
C TYR A 273 9.03 3.39 15.37
N TRP A 274 9.90 3.92 14.51
CA TRP A 274 9.50 4.76 13.38
C TRP A 274 8.49 4.08 12.46
N ASP A 275 8.63 2.77 12.26
CA ASP A 275 7.80 1.97 11.37
C ASP A 275 6.38 1.77 11.93
N ASP A 276 6.26 1.52 13.24
CA ASP A 276 4.95 1.48 13.90
C ASP A 276 4.32 2.87 14.01
N TRP A 277 5.12 3.93 14.18
CA TRP A 277 4.64 5.31 14.16
C TRP A 277 4.08 5.70 12.79
N VAL A 278 4.76 5.40 11.67
CA VAL A 278 4.21 5.75 10.34
C VAL A 278 2.92 4.98 10.03
N ARG A 279 2.70 3.80 10.65
CA ARG A 279 1.45 3.02 10.51
C ARG A 279 0.26 3.67 11.20
N ALA A 280 0.49 4.57 12.16
CA ALA A 280 -0.57 5.25 12.89
C ALA A 280 -1.40 6.15 11.94
N PRO A 281 -2.72 6.29 12.19
CA PRO A 281 -3.62 7.01 11.29
C PRO A 281 -3.23 8.48 11.08
N GLU A 282 -2.61 9.11 12.08
CA GLU A 282 -2.14 10.51 12.04
C GLU A 282 -0.99 10.72 11.04
N GLN A 283 -0.23 9.67 10.73
CA GLN A 283 0.84 9.68 9.74
C GLN A 283 0.36 9.10 8.41
N ARG A 284 -0.29 7.94 8.44
CA ARG A 284 -0.80 7.26 7.23
C ARG A 284 -1.82 8.13 6.49
N ALA A 285 -2.67 8.87 7.21
CA ALA A 285 -3.67 9.80 6.67
C ALA A 285 -4.52 9.16 5.55
N ASP A 286 -4.97 7.93 5.78
CA ASP A 286 -5.76 7.11 4.84
C ASP A 286 -5.16 6.90 3.45
N ARG A 287 -3.85 7.06 3.32
CA ARG A 287 -3.08 6.70 2.13
C ARG A 287 -2.68 5.23 2.17
N ALA A 288 -2.50 4.65 0.99
CA ALA A 288 -2.10 3.26 0.79
C ALA A 288 -0.70 3.14 0.19
N CYS A 289 -0.13 1.95 0.25
CA CYS A 289 1.05 1.60 -0.52
C CYS A 289 0.74 0.60 -1.62
N ILE A 290 1.56 0.57 -2.67
CA ILE A 290 1.58 -0.56 -3.61
C ILE A 290 2.42 -1.68 -2.99
N ARG A 291 1.94 -2.93 -3.09
CA ARG A 291 2.69 -4.14 -2.71
C ARG A 291 2.49 -5.23 -3.78
N PRO A 292 3.46 -6.16 -3.95
CA PRO A 292 3.31 -7.25 -4.91
C PRO A 292 2.56 -8.47 -4.34
N GLU A 293 2.11 -9.37 -5.21
CA GLU A 293 1.75 -10.76 -4.83
C GLU A 293 2.97 -11.50 -4.30
N VAL A 294 4.06 -11.51 -5.08
CA VAL A 294 5.32 -12.17 -4.73
C VAL A 294 6.36 -11.12 -4.37
N SER A 295 6.97 -11.24 -3.19
CA SER A 295 7.91 -10.23 -2.68
C SER A 295 9.15 -10.07 -3.57
N ARG A 296 9.61 -8.84 -3.70
CA ARG A 296 10.85 -8.44 -4.39
C ARG A 296 12.03 -8.28 -3.42
N THR A 297 11.77 -8.46 -2.13
CA THR A 297 12.75 -8.53 -1.06
C THR A 297 12.50 -9.72 -0.14
N ARG A 298 13.58 -10.22 0.47
CA ARG A 298 13.52 -11.22 1.54
C ARG A 298 14.58 -10.90 2.57
N THR A 299 14.22 -10.85 3.85
CA THR A 299 15.21 -10.66 4.92
C THR A 299 15.94 -11.97 5.25
N PHE A 300 17.22 -11.85 5.54
CA PHE A 300 18.05 -12.92 6.13
C PHE A 300 18.57 -12.54 7.54
N GLY A 301 18.07 -11.43 8.09
CA GLY A 301 18.49 -10.83 9.35
C GLY A 301 18.02 -11.54 10.61
N LYS A 302 18.48 -12.78 10.84
CA LYS A 302 18.13 -13.54 12.06
C LYS A 302 18.53 -12.82 13.36
N LYS A 303 19.70 -12.18 13.36
CA LYS A 303 20.22 -11.40 14.50
C LYS A 303 20.08 -9.91 14.16
N GLY A 304 19.33 -9.20 14.99
CA GLY A 304 19.08 -7.77 14.88
C GLY A 304 18.52 -7.22 16.19
N VAL A 305 18.08 -5.96 16.19
CA VAL A 305 17.62 -5.23 17.39
C VAL A 305 16.41 -5.90 18.07
N SER A 306 15.60 -6.66 17.33
CA SER A 306 14.38 -7.32 17.81
C SER A 306 14.58 -8.73 18.39
N ASN A 307 15.83 -9.22 18.52
CA ASN A 307 16.16 -10.57 19.01
C ASN A 307 15.54 -11.75 18.22
N GLY A 308 15.05 -11.53 17.00
CA GLY A 308 14.79 -12.58 16.00
C GLY A 308 13.52 -13.44 16.17
N LEU A 309 12.72 -13.26 17.23
CA LEU A 309 11.49 -14.05 17.47
C LEU A 309 10.48 -13.96 16.29
N PHE A 310 10.27 -12.75 15.78
CA PHE A 310 9.36 -12.50 14.66
C PHE A 310 9.94 -13.01 13.32
N TYR A 311 11.27 -12.97 13.18
CA TYR A 311 11.97 -13.51 12.01
C TYR A 311 11.76 -15.02 11.87
N GLU A 312 11.91 -15.77 12.98
CA GLU A 312 11.81 -17.23 12.97
C GLU A 312 10.39 -17.73 12.66
N LYS A 313 9.36 -17.01 13.12
CA LYS A 313 7.96 -17.43 12.94
C LYS A 313 7.37 -17.01 11.59
N HIS A 314 7.76 -15.85 11.06
CA HIS A 314 7.11 -15.26 9.88
C HIS A 314 8.11 -14.87 8.79
N LEU A 315 9.07 -13.98 9.06
CA LEU A 315 9.83 -13.29 8.00
C LEU A 315 10.70 -14.23 7.15
N LYS A 316 11.33 -15.25 7.75
CA LYS A 316 12.22 -16.17 7.02
C LYS A 316 11.51 -17.00 5.94
N GLN A 317 10.18 -17.11 6.03
CA GLN A 317 9.36 -17.94 5.13
C GLN A 317 8.85 -17.17 3.91
N ILE A 318 9.09 -15.85 3.84
CA ILE A 318 8.63 -15.04 2.72
C ILE A 318 9.40 -15.42 1.46
N HIS A 319 8.65 -15.66 0.39
CA HIS A 319 9.19 -16.07 -0.89
C HIS A 319 9.76 -14.86 -1.63
N LEU A 320 11.03 -14.97 -2.04
CA LEU A 320 11.67 -14.00 -2.93
C LEU A 320 11.39 -14.40 -4.37
N SER A 321 10.85 -13.49 -5.18
CA SER A 321 10.68 -13.73 -6.62
C SER A 321 12.03 -14.04 -7.26
N ASN A 322 12.08 -15.11 -8.06
CA ASN A 322 13.19 -15.46 -8.93
C ASN A 322 12.84 -15.31 -10.42
N ILE A 323 11.63 -14.82 -10.74
CA ILE A 323 11.14 -14.60 -12.10
C ILE A 323 11.23 -13.10 -12.39
N TYR A 324 11.90 -12.74 -13.49
CA TYR A 324 11.96 -11.36 -13.95
C TYR A 324 10.64 -10.96 -14.61
N THR A 325 9.96 -9.95 -14.07
CA THR A 325 8.72 -9.40 -14.64
C THR A 325 9.00 -8.03 -15.25
N PRO A 326 8.78 -7.82 -16.56
CA PRO A 326 9.00 -6.53 -17.21
C PRO A 326 7.86 -5.54 -16.91
N PHE A 327 7.79 -5.05 -15.66
CA PHE A 327 6.69 -4.21 -15.18
C PHE A 327 6.50 -2.92 -15.99
N THR A 328 7.56 -2.33 -16.54
CA THR A 328 7.49 -1.13 -17.39
C THR A 328 6.71 -1.37 -18.68
N LYS A 329 6.56 -2.63 -19.10
CA LYS A 329 5.77 -3.04 -20.26
C LYS A 329 4.32 -3.38 -19.91
N LEU A 330 3.93 -3.33 -18.63
CA LEU A 330 2.59 -3.64 -18.17
C LEU A 330 1.77 -2.37 -17.98
N ASN A 331 0.46 -2.46 -18.21
CA ASN A 331 -0.45 -1.41 -17.79
C ASN A 331 -0.69 -1.51 -16.28
N LEU A 332 -0.15 -0.55 -15.52
CA LEU A 332 -0.29 -0.46 -14.07
C LEU A 332 -1.33 0.57 -13.62
N THR A 333 -2.08 1.21 -14.54
CA THR A 333 -3.07 2.26 -14.18
C THR A 333 -4.21 1.71 -13.32
N TYR A 334 -4.45 0.40 -13.36
CA TYR A 334 -5.44 -0.25 -12.49
C TYR A 334 -5.16 -0.06 -11.00
N LEU A 335 -3.94 0.34 -10.61
CA LEU A 335 -3.54 0.64 -9.23
C LEU A 335 -3.94 2.05 -8.77
N ILE A 336 -4.33 2.94 -9.69
CA ILE A 336 -4.87 4.27 -9.35
C ILE A 336 -6.15 4.06 -8.56
N LYS A 337 -6.29 4.76 -7.43
CA LYS A 337 -7.34 4.47 -6.44
C LYS A 337 -8.74 4.31 -7.01
N ASP A 338 -9.19 5.19 -7.89
CA ASP A 338 -10.57 5.15 -8.38
C ASP A 338 -10.83 3.92 -9.27
N GLN A 339 -9.84 3.52 -10.07
CA GLN A 339 -9.90 2.27 -10.85
C GLN A 339 -9.79 1.06 -9.92
N TYR A 340 -8.86 1.10 -8.97
CA TYR A 340 -8.57 0.00 -8.07
C TYR A 340 -9.75 -0.28 -7.14
N ASP A 341 -10.33 0.74 -6.51
CA ASP A 341 -11.44 0.61 -5.57
C ASP A 341 -12.65 -0.03 -6.21
N LEU A 342 -13.01 0.42 -7.41
CA LEU A 342 -14.14 -0.10 -8.16
C LEU A 342 -13.93 -1.57 -8.54
N ALA A 343 -12.79 -1.90 -9.13
CA ALA A 343 -12.47 -3.26 -9.55
C ALA A 343 -12.32 -4.21 -8.35
N PHE A 344 -11.63 -3.77 -7.30
CA PHE A 344 -11.40 -4.54 -6.09
C PHE A 344 -12.71 -4.83 -5.35
N GLN A 345 -13.57 -3.84 -5.15
CA GLN A 345 -14.86 -4.03 -4.50
C GLN A 345 -15.74 -5.01 -5.30
N ARG A 346 -15.80 -4.88 -6.63
CA ARG A 346 -16.52 -5.83 -7.49
C ARG A 346 -15.98 -7.25 -7.33
N SER A 347 -14.66 -7.43 -7.37
CA SER A 347 -14.02 -8.74 -7.20
C SER A 347 -14.34 -9.39 -5.85
N VAL A 348 -14.23 -8.63 -4.76
CA VAL A 348 -14.52 -9.10 -3.40
C VAL A 348 -16.01 -9.45 -3.26
N GLN A 349 -16.93 -8.62 -3.78
CA GLN A 349 -18.36 -8.88 -3.65
C GLN A 349 -18.88 -10.00 -4.57
N ALA A 350 -18.28 -10.18 -5.74
CA ALA A 350 -18.60 -11.30 -6.64
C ALA A 350 -18.08 -12.65 -6.14
N SER A 351 -17.14 -12.64 -5.17
CA SER A 351 -16.57 -13.86 -4.61
C SER A 351 -17.58 -14.63 -3.75
N GLN A 352 -17.66 -15.95 -3.97
CA GLN A 352 -18.59 -16.81 -3.24
C GLN A 352 -18.20 -16.92 -1.77
N VAL A 353 -19.16 -16.70 -0.87
CA VAL A 353 -18.94 -16.80 0.58
C VAL A 353 -18.83 -18.27 0.99
N VAL A 354 -17.77 -18.60 1.72
CA VAL A 354 -17.50 -19.96 2.22
C VAL A 354 -17.06 -19.93 3.68
N SER A 355 -17.15 -21.07 4.35
CA SER A 355 -16.60 -21.24 5.69
C SER A 355 -15.13 -21.66 5.65
N ILE A 356 -14.44 -21.53 6.78
CA ILE A 356 -13.08 -22.07 6.92
C ILE A 356 -13.04 -23.61 6.79
N GLY A 357 -14.14 -24.29 7.15
CA GLY A 357 -14.28 -25.73 6.97
C GLY A 357 -14.23 -26.11 5.50
N ASP A 358 -14.94 -25.37 4.64
CA ASP A 358 -14.98 -25.60 3.20
C ASP A 358 -13.60 -25.43 2.55
N VAL A 359 -12.89 -24.36 2.93
CA VAL A 359 -11.52 -24.10 2.46
C VAL A 359 -10.57 -25.23 2.86
N LYS A 360 -10.67 -25.72 4.11
CA LYS A 360 -9.83 -26.82 4.59
C LYS A 360 -10.17 -28.17 3.98
N ALA A 361 -11.44 -28.42 3.68
CA ALA A 361 -11.92 -29.65 3.05
C ALA A 361 -11.34 -29.84 1.64
N GLY A 362 -10.91 -28.76 0.99
CA GLY A 362 -10.15 -28.82 -0.27
C GLY A 362 -10.97 -29.20 -1.50
N ARG A 363 -12.30 -29.04 -1.45
CA ARG A 363 -13.23 -29.41 -2.54
C ARG A 363 -13.71 -28.22 -3.37
N LEU A 364 -13.15 -27.04 -3.14
CA LEU A 364 -13.54 -25.81 -3.82
C LEU A 364 -12.99 -25.74 -5.25
N ASN A 365 -13.75 -25.11 -6.15
CA ASN A 365 -13.39 -24.96 -7.56
C ASN A 365 -12.32 -23.86 -7.72
N LYS A 366 -11.17 -24.23 -8.28
CA LYS A 366 -10.01 -23.33 -8.45
C LYS A 366 -10.23 -22.18 -9.44
N SER A 367 -11.23 -22.28 -10.31
CA SER A 367 -11.58 -21.22 -11.27
C SER A 367 -12.42 -20.10 -10.66
N ILE A 368 -12.83 -20.22 -9.40
CA ILE A 368 -13.70 -19.27 -8.71
C ILE A 368 -12.94 -18.61 -7.55
N SER A 369 -13.20 -17.32 -7.32
CA SER A 369 -12.70 -16.60 -6.14
C SER A 369 -13.68 -16.74 -4.99
N TYR A 370 -13.15 -16.93 -3.77
CA TYR A 370 -13.96 -17.13 -2.58
C TYR A 370 -13.69 -16.08 -1.51
N ARG A 371 -14.67 -15.89 -0.63
CA ARG A 371 -14.62 -14.92 0.45
C ARG A 371 -14.95 -15.56 1.80
N LEU A 372 -14.07 -15.35 2.78
CA LEU A 372 -14.29 -15.64 4.19
C LEU A 372 -14.66 -14.32 4.87
N ILE A 373 -15.73 -14.32 5.66
CA ILE A 373 -16.20 -13.11 6.36
C ILE A 373 -15.75 -13.17 7.82
N TYR A 374 -15.21 -12.06 8.34
CA TYR A 374 -14.98 -11.88 9.76
C TYR A 374 -15.79 -10.71 10.34
N HIS A 375 -16.23 -10.86 11.58
CA HIS A 375 -17.03 -9.82 12.27
C HIS A 375 -16.33 -9.19 13.47
N THR A 376 -15.40 -9.93 14.10
CA THR A 376 -14.71 -9.48 15.31
C THR A 376 -13.21 -9.75 15.22
N LYS A 377 -12.43 -9.07 16.07
CA LYS A 377 -10.99 -9.28 16.21
C LYS A 377 -10.65 -10.75 16.47
N ASP A 378 -11.37 -11.39 17.38
CA ASP A 378 -11.11 -12.78 17.76
C ASP A 378 -11.44 -13.76 16.64
N ASN A 379 -12.53 -13.50 15.91
CA ASN A 379 -12.87 -14.30 14.75
C ASN A 379 -11.84 -14.14 13.62
N PHE A 380 -11.37 -12.92 13.34
CA PHE A 380 -10.25 -12.67 12.44
C PHE A 380 -9.01 -13.47 12.86
N LYS A 381 -8.57 -13.34 14.12
CA LYS A 381 -7.37 -14.04 14.63
C LYS A 381 -7.50 -15.56 14.55
N LYS A 382 -8.71 -16.10 14.78
CA LYS A 382 -8.97 -17.54 14.63
C LYS A 382 -8.82 -17.99 13.17
N ILE A 383 -9.37 -17.24 12.23
CA ILE A 383 -9.30 -17.58 10.80
C ILE A 383 -7.86 -17.48 10.30
N THR A 384 -7.16 -16.37 10.57
CA THR A 384 -5.80 -16.14 10.08
C THR A 384 -4.81 -17.17 10.62
N LYS A 385 -4.82 -17.44 11.94
CA LYS A 385 -4.00 -18.50 12.54
C LYS A 385 -4.24 -19.85 11.89
N SER A 386 -5.51 -20.16 11.62
CA SER A 386 -5.90 -21.43 11.04
C SER A 386 -5.49 -21.60 9.57
N LEU A 387 -5.20 -20.51 8.86
CA LEU A 387 -4.75 -20.52 7.46
C LEU A 387 -3.26 -20.17 7.32
N GLY A 388 -2.55 -19.90 8.42
CA GLY A 388 -1.13 -19.55 8.41
C GLY A 388 -0.83 -18.09 8.06
N LEU A 389 -1.86 -17.25 7.96
CA LEU A 389 -1.75 -15.80 7.76
C LEU A 389 -1.24 -15.11 9.02
N MET A 390 -0.70 -13.90 8.87
CA MET A 390 -0.40 -13.03 9.99
C MET A 390 -1.68 -12.56 10.68
N ASP A 391 -1.66 -12.56 12.02
CA ASP A 391 -2.83 -12.33 12.87
C ASP A 391 -2.74 -11.06 13.73
N ASP A 392 -1.64 -10.32 13.61
CA ASP A 392 -1.41 -9.04 14.29
C ASP A 392 -2.03 -7.87 13.53
N PHE A 393 -2.32 -6.82 14.29
CA PHE A 393 -2.80 -5.54 13.78
C PHE A 393 -1.82 -4.43 14.20
N ARG A 394 -1.73 -3.39 13.36
CA ARG A 394 -1.08 -2.12 13.73
C ARG A 394 -2.09 -0.99 13.52
N ALA A 395 -2.42 -0.28 14.60
CA ALA A 395 -3.48 0.73 14.62
C ALA A 395 -4.81 0.23 14.00
N GLY A 396 -5.16 -1.04 14.27
CA GLY A 396 -6.37 -1.68 13.72
C GLY A 396 -6.26 -2.18 12.28
N VAL A 397 -5.16 -1.91 11.58
CA VAL A 397 -4.92 -2.37 10.21
C VAL A 397 -4.27 -3.75 10.23
N PRO A 398 -4.85 -4.78 9.57
CA PRO A 398 -4.22 -6.08 9.45
C PRO A 398 -3.15 -6.07 8.35
N ARG A 399 -2.14 -6.94 8.50
CA ARG A 399 -1.07 -7.16 7.51
C ARG A 399 -1.64 -7.40 6.11
N THR A 400 -1.09 -6.74 5.08
CA THR A 400 -1.56 -6.74 3.67
C THR A 400 -2.99 -6.25 3.42
N GLY A 401 -3.67 -5.75 4.47
CA GLY A 401 -5.08 -5.38 4.39
C GLY A 401 -5.30 -4.13 3.53
N TYR A 402 -6.38 -4.14 2.74
CA TYR A 402 -6.91 -2.96 2.06
C TYR A 402 -8.42 -2.88 2.31
N LYS A 403 -8.89 -1.79 2.93
CA LYS A 403 -10.27 -1.66 3.41
C LYS A 403 -10.71 -2.85 4.29
N GLY A 404 -9.79 -3.32 5.14
CA GLY A 404 -9.95 -4.49 6.00
C GLY A 404 -9.85 -5.85 5.27
N VAL A 405 -9.75 -5.90 3.94
CA VAL A 405 -9.69 -7.15 3.19
C VAL A 405 -8.26 -7.64 3.04
N ILE A 406 -7.99 -8.90 3.43
CA ILE A 406 -6.75 -9.61 3.09
C ILE A 406 -7.01 -10.46 1.85
N THR A 407 -6.24 -10.20 0.78
CA THR A 407 -6.26 -11.03 -0.43
C THR A 407 -5.03 -11.93 -0.47
N PHE A 408 -5.25 -13.24 -0.56
CA PHE A 408 -4.21 -14.25 -0.51
C PHE A 408 -4.55 -15.42 -1.42
N PHE A 409 -3.56 -16.27 -1.69
CA PHE A 409 -3.73 -17.52 -2.40
C PHE A 409 -3.68 -18.67 -1.40
N HIS A 410 -4.40 -19.75 -1.61
CA HIS A 410 -4.26 -20.94 -0.75
C HIS A 410 -4.65 -22.19 -1.52
N ARG A 411 -3.73 -23.15 -1.62
CA ARG A 411 -3.97 -24.46 -2.29
C ARG A 411 -4.57 -24.34 -3.71
N GLY A 412 -4.18 -23.31 -4.46
CA GLY A 412 -4.69 -23.08 -5.82
C GLY A 412 -5.93 -22.19 -5.90
N LEU A 413 -6.38 -21.59 -4.79
CA LEU A 413 -7.58 -20.76 -4.71
C LEU A 413 -7.21 -19.31 -4.43
N ARG A 414 -7.84 -18.36 -5.13
CA ARG A 414 -7.82 -16.94 -4.74
C ARG A 414 -8.88 -16.71 -3.66
N LEU A 415 -8.43 -16.24 -2.49
CA LEU A 415 -9.27 -16.04 -1.32
C LEU A 415 -9.21 -14.58 -0.84
N HIS A 416 -10.35 -14.08 -0.37
CA HIS A 416 -10.48 -12.81 0.33
C HIS A 416 -10.97 -13.07 1.76
N LEU A 417 -10.21 -12.64 2.77
CA LEU A 417 -10.71 -12.53 4.14
C LEU A 417 -11.19 -11.09 4.32
N SER A 418 -12.50 -10.88 4.33
CA SER A 418 -13.11 -9.54 4.37
C SER A 418 -13.90 -9.31 5.66
N PRO A 419 -14.03 -8.05 6.11
CA PRO A 419 -14.97 -7.73 7.17
C PRO A 419 -16.42 -7.96 6.70
N GLY A 420 -17.33 -8.07 7.66
CA GLY A 420 -18.78 -8.07 7.38
C GLY A 420 -19.30 -6.70 6.91
N ASN A 421 -20.56 -6.65 6.52
CA ASN A 421 -21.22 -5.44 5.98
C ASN A 421 -21.28 -4.25 6.97
N ASN A 422 -20.96 -4.47 8.25
CA ASN A 422 -20.93 -3.46 9.30
C ASN A 422 -19.56 -2.77 9.44
N TRP A 423 -18.67 -2.90 8.46
CA TRP A 423 -17.35 -2.27 8.49
C TRP A 423 -17.44 -0.75 8.27
N ASN A 424 -16.96 0.01 9.25
CA ASN A 424 -16.98 1.49 9.25
C ASN A 424 -15.56 2.09 9.33
N GLY A 425 -14.55 1.37 8.82
CA GLY A 425 -13.15 1.76 8.95
C GLY A 425 -12.37 0.91 9.96
N TYR A 426 -11.08 1.23 10.11
CA TYR A 426 -10.20 0.56 11.05
C TYR A 426 -10.48 0.98 12.49
N ASN A 427 -10.44 0.02 13.41
CA ASN A 427 -10.57 0.28 14.84
C ASN A 427 -9.19 0.20 15.52
N PRO A 428 -8.60 1.33 15.96
CA PRO A 428 -7.27 1.35 16.55
C PRO A 428 -7.12 0.50 17.83
N SER A 429 -8.23 0.17 18.50
CA SER A 429 -8.21 -0.75 19.67
C SER A 429 -7.94 -2.21 19.29
N TRP A 430 -7.93 -2.54 18.00
CA TRP A 430 -7.52 -3.85 17.52
C TRP A 430 -6.00 -3.91 17.45
N SER A 431 -5.42 -4.50 18.50
CA SER A 431 -4.01 -4.87 18.64
C SER A 431 -3.79 -6.38 18.57
#